data_AF-A0A265NA01-F1
#
_entry.id   AF-A0A265NA01-F1
#
_cell.length_a   1.000
_cell.length_b   1.000
_cell.length_c   1.000
_cell.angle_alpha   90.00
_cell.angle_beta   90.00
_cell.angle_gamma   90.00
#
_symmetry.space_group_name_H-M   'P 1'
#
loop_
_entity.id
_entity.type
_entity.pdbx_description
1 polymer ?
#
loop_
_entity_poly.entity_id
_entity_poly.type
_entity_poly.pdbx_seq_one_letter_code
_entity_poly.pdbx_strand_id
1 'polypeptide(L)' 'MKTMKRKGFIMVLIGFILFFAGIYVSTHWIVIGAIMAVGGGSLMGGSTYFLVDVKKNGQN' A
#
# COMPACT_ATOMS: atom_id res chain seq x y z
N MET A 1 21.33 26.48 32.28
CA MET A 1 21.25 25.19 31.54
C MET A 1 20.02 24.34 31.92
N LYS A 2 18.82 24.92 32.10
CA LYS A 2 17.60 24.19 32.55
C LYS A 2 16.51 24.10 31.48
N THR A 3 16.51 25.02 30.52
CA THR A 3 15.55 25.10 29.40
C THR A 3 15.83 24.10 28.26
N MET A 4 17.06 23.62 28.14
CA MET A 4 17.51 22.74 27.05
C MET A 4 16.88 21.33 27.14
N LYS A 5 16.72 20.77 28.36
CA LYS A 5 16.08 19.46 28.56
C LYS A 5 14.61 19.44 28.12
N ARG A 6 13.88 20.54 28.33
CA ARG A 6 12.46 20.65 27.98
C ARG A 6 12.24 20.76 26.47
N LYS A 7 13.12 21.50 25.77
CA LYS A 7 13.09 21.63 24.31
C LYS A 7 13.45 20.31 23.62
N GLY A 8 14.43 19.57 24.15
CA GLY A 8 14.77 18.23 23.68
C GLY A 8 13.62 17.23 23.82
N PHE A 9 12.91 17.25 24.97
CA PHE A 9 11.75 16.39 25.19
C PHE A 9 10.60 16.65 24.19
N ILE A 10 10.34 17.93 23.88
CA ILE A 10 9.30 18.31 22.91
C ILE A 10 9.67 17.84 21.50
N MET A 11 10.94 17.94 21.10
CA MET A 11 11.40 17.44 19.80
C MET A 11 11.26 15.91 19.69
N VAL A 12 11.56 15.17 20.76
CA VAL A 12 11.38 13.71 20.79
C VAL A 12 9.90 13.35 20.65
N LEU A 13 9.01 14.05 21.36
CA LEU A 13 7.57 13.83 21.28
C LEU A 13 7.03 14.05 19.85
N ILE A 14 7.45 15.15 19.21
CA ILE A 14 7.07 15.48 17.83
C ILE A 14 7.57 14.41 16.86
N GLY A 15 8.82 13.96 17.01
CA GLY A 15 9.38 12.89 16.19
C GLY A 15 8.59 11.58 16.34
N PHE A 16 8.15 11.24 17.55
CA PHE A 16 7.34 10.06 17.82
C PHE A 16 5.96 10.14 17.14
N ILE A 17 5.30 11.29 17.22
CA ILE A 17 4.01 11.52 16.56
C ILE A 17 4.15 11.42 15.04
N LEU A 18 5.20 12.01 14.46
CA LEU A 18 5.48 11.93 13.03
C LEU A 18 5.77 10.49 12.58
N PHE A 19 6.48 9.72 13.39
CA PHE A 19 6.77 8.32 13.12
C PHE A 19 5.50 7.46 13.05
N PHE A 20 4.61 7.61 14.04
CA PHE A 20 3.32 6.93 14.03
C PHE A 20 2.43 7.36 12.86
N ALA A 21 2.40 8.66 12.54
CA ALA A 21 1.68 9.17 11.38
C ALA A 21 2.21 8.58 10.06
N GLY A 22 3.53 8.46 9.92
CA GLY A 22 4.17 7.86 8.76
C GLY A 22 3.81 6.38 8.58
N ILE A 23 3.88 5.59 9.65
CA ILE A 23 3.48 4.18 9.62
C ILE A 23 1.99 4.04 9.29
N TYR A 24 1.15 4.87 9.89
CA TYR A 24 -0.29 4.86 9.64
C TYR A 24 -0.62 5.10 8.17
N VAL A 25 -0.05 6.16 7.59
CA VAL A 25 -0.23 6.48 6.16
C VAL A 25 0.32 5.34 5.31
N SER A 26 1.54 4.86 5.58
CA SER A 26 2.15 3.77 4.82
C SER A 26 1.25 2.52 4.82
N THR A 27 0.73 2.12 5.98
CA THR A 27 -0.13 0.94 6.11
C THR A 27 -1.40 1.05 5.27
N HIS A 28 -2.03 2.23 5.22
CA HIS A 28 -3.21 2.47 4.39
C HIS A 28 -2.89 2.33 2.89
N TRP A 29 -1.76 2.90 2.45
CA TRP A 29 -1.32 2.79 1.07
C TRP A 29 -0.91 1.36 0.68
N ILE A 30 -0.30 0.60 1.60
CA ILE A 30 -0.01 -0.83 1.40
C ILE A 30 -1.30 -1.62 1.18
N VAL A 31 -2.35 -1.39 2.00
CA VAL A 31 -3.62 -2.10 1.87
C VAL A 31 -4.28 -1.80 0.52
N ILE A 32 -4.30 -0.53 0.10
CA ILE A 32 -4.84 -0.13 -1.21
C ILE A 32 -4.05 -0.78 -2.34
N GLY A 33 -2.72 -0.75 -2.27
CA GLY A 33 -1.85 -1.38 -3.27
C GLY A 33 -2.05 -2.89 -3.35
N ALA A 34 -2.22 -3.57 -2.21
CA ALA A 34 -2.49 -5.00 -2.16
C ALA A 34 -3.84 -5.36 -2.79
N ILE A 35 -4.90 -4.60 -2.51
CA ILE A 35 -6.22 -4.82 -3.12
C ILE A 35 -6.15 -4.61 -4.64
N MET A 36 -5.44 -3.56 -5.09
CA MET A 36 -5.24 -3.31 -6.52
C MET A 36 -4.43 -4.41 -7.21
N ALA A 37 -3.39 -4.92 -6.56
CA ALA A 37 -2.54 -5.99 -7.09
C ALA A 37 -3.31 -7.33 -7.18
N VAL A 38 -4.03 -7.71 -6.13
CA VAL A 38 -4.84 -8.95 -6.11
C VAL A 38 -6.00 -8.83 -7.10
N GLY A 39 -6.73 -7.70 -7.11
CA GLY A 39 -7.82 -7.47 -8.04
C GLY A 39 -7.36 -7.44 -9.50
N GLY A 40 -6.32 -6.67 -9.79
CA GLY A 40 -5.72 -6.57 -11.13
C GLY A 40 -5.13 -7.90 -11.60
N GLY A 41 -4.38 -8.59 -10.73
CA GLY A 41 -3.83 -9.92 -11.03
C GLY A 41 -4.90 -10.98 -11.28
N SER A 42 -5.99 -10.95 -10.51
CA SER A 42 -7.12 -11.86 -10.70
C SER A 42 -7.88 -11.59 -12.00
N LEU A 43 -8.06 -10.31 -12.36
CA LEU A 43 -8.68 -9.91 -13.63
C LEU A 43 -7.82 -10.31 -14.84
N MET A 44 -6.50 -10.10 -14.78
CA MET A 44 -5.57 -10.49 -15.84
C MET A 44 -5.43 -12.01 -15.97
N GLY A 45 -5.36 -12.72 -14.85
CA GLY A 45 -5.32 -14.18 -14.83
C GLY A 45 -6.63 -14.77 -15.36
N GLY A 46 -7.77 -14.25 -14.92
CA GLY A 46 -9.09 -14.69 -15.37
C GLY A 46 -9.35 -14.40 -16.85
N SER A 47 -8.94 -13.24 -17.37
CA SER A 47 -9.12 -12.89 -18.78
C SER A 47 -8.29 -13.79 -19.72
N THR A 48 -7.16 -14.32 -19.24
CA THR A 48 -6.34 -15.27 -20.01
C THR A 48 -7.12 -16.55 -20.34
N TYR A 49 -7.93 -17.06 -19.41
CA TYR A 49 -8.77 -18.25 -19.66
C TYR A 49 -9.85 -17.97 -20.70
N PHE A 50 -10.50 -16.80 -20.65
CA PHE A 50 -11.50 -16.40 -21.64
C PHE A 50 -10.90 -16.15 -23.03
N LEU A 51 -9.71 -15.52 -23.11
CA LEU A 51 -9.02 -15.27 -24.38
C LEU A 51 -8.58 -16.57 -25.06
N VAL A 52 -8.12 -17.55 -24.29
CA VAL A 52 -7.74 -18.87 -24.83
C VAL A 52 -8.96 -19.60 -25.40
N ASP A 53 -10.11 -19.53 -24.73
CA ASP A 53 -11.34 -20.17 -25.18
C ASP A 53 -11.92 -19.50 -26.46
N VAL A 54 -11.91 -18.16 -26.50
CA VAL A 54 -12.30 -17.38 -27.69
C VAL A 54 -11.37 -17.67 -28.88
N LYS A 55 -10.06 -17.77 -28.66
CA LYS A 55 -9.09 -18.09 -29.72
C LYS A 55 -9.27 -19.52 -30.26
N LYS A 56 -9.75 -20.44 -29.43
CA LYS A 56 -10.01 -21.83 -29.81
C LYS A 56 -11.32 -21.99 -30.61
N ASN A 57 -12.32 -21.16 -30.34
CA ASN A 57 -13.60 -21.14 -31.08
C ASN A 57 -13.54 -20.34 -32.40
N GLY A 58 -12.64 -19.37 -32.55
CA GLY A 58 -12.48 -18.58 -33.78
C GLY A 58 -11.58 -19.21 -34.86
N GLN A 59 -11.03 -20.41 -34.63
CA GLN A 59 -10.21 -21.17 -35.59
C GLN A 59 -10.89 -22.44 -36.13
N ASN A 60 -12.21 -22.60 -35.94
CA ASN A 60 -13.03 -23.60 -36.64
C ASN A 60 -13.83 -22.94 -37.76
#